data_AF-A0A952M4Y1-F1
#
_entry.id   AF-A0A952M4Y1-F1
#
_cell.length_a   1.000
_cell.length_b   1.000
_cell.length_c   1.000
_cell.angle_alpha   90.00
_cell.angle_beta   90.00
_cell.angle_gamma   90.00
#
_symmetry.space_group_name_H-M   'P 1'
#
loop_
_entity.id
_entity.type
_entity.pdbx_description
1 polymer ?
#
loop_
_entity_poly.entity_id
_entity_poly.type
_entity_poly.pdbx_seq_one_letter_code
_entity_poly.pdbx_strand_id
1 'polypeptide(L)'
;MSAQLAPMCFPLLDGCLSISAACRSEPVIYLFRTFMLPMSFVLMLFWWHHRTLLNQLLPRRPVLSVLIATSSLTGSAFLTLYVIFLGTDGNMYEFLRRLGIYVFFAGTGIAQLFTTLALRSVNRSFVIHRKSGHLTILVWRIQFLIVITMLLVGPLNLFLKATLAEPKQAENIIEWNFGLIMFLWYALQAKYVQLTDTNCP
;
A
#
# COMPACT_ATOMS: atom_id res chain seq x y z
N MET A 1 0.93 5.19 34.91
CA MET A 1 2.06 5.47 34.00
C MET A 1 1.69 6.68 33.17
N SER A 2 2.44 7.78 33.28
CA SER A 2 2.17 9.02 32.55
C SER A 2 2.29 8.78 31.04
N ALA A 3 1.21 9.04 30.30
CA ALA A 3 1.25 9.08 28.85
C ALA A 3 2.30 10.13 28.43
N GLN A 4 3.43 9.69 27.86
CA GLN A 4 4.34 10.61 27.19
C GLN A 4 3.56 11.21 26.02
N LEU A 5 3.20 12.50 26.13
CA LEU A 5 2.56 13.22 25.03
C LEU A 5 3.49 13.15 23.81
N ALA A 6 2.94 12.73 22.67
CA ALA A 6 3.65 12.81 21.40
C ALA A 6 4.08 14.27 21.13
N PRO A 7 5.26 14.49 20.51
CA PRO A 7 5.70 15.83 20.16
C PRO A 7 4.64 16.51 19.27
N MET A 8 4.37 17.79 19.53
CA MET A 8 3.47 18.61 18.70
C MET A 8 4.16 18.91 17.36
N CYS A 9 4.03 17.98 16.42
CA CYS A 9 4.48 18.17 15.05
C CYS A 9 3.61 17.41 14.07
N PHE A 10 3.65 17.81 12.80
CA PHE A 10 2.90 17.18 11.74
C PHE A 10 3.78 16.11 11.04
N PRO A 11 3.55 14.80 11.29
CA PRO A 11 4.52 13.76 10.93
C PRO A 11 4.81 13.65 9.42
N LEU A 12 3.85 14.05 8.57
CA LEU A 12 4.00 14.03 7.12
C LEU A 12 4.99 15.08 6.58
N LEU A 13 5.23 16.16 7.33
CA LEU A 13 6.16 17.24 6.94
C LEU A 13 7.38 17.28 7.84
N ASP A 14 7.19 17.10 9.14
CA ASP A 14 8.23 17.34 10.14
C ASP A 14 9.05 16.09 10.47
N GLY A 15 8.53 14.89 10.22
CA GLY A 15 9.30 13.65 10.40
C GLY A 15 9.71 13.32 11.82
N CYS A 16 9.06 13.85 12.85
CA CYS A 16 9.52 13.68 14.24
C CYS A 16 9.36 12.25 14.76
N LEU A 17 8.43 11.47 14.19
CA LEU A 17 8.11 10.12 14.62
C LEU A 17 7.73 9.22 13.44
N SER A 18 8.20 7.96 13.48
CA SER A 18 7.74 6.92 12.56
C SER A 18 6.30 6.50 12.89
N ILE A 19 5.59 5.95 11.90
CA ILE A 19 4.24 5.37 12.11
C ILE A 19 4.28 4.33 13.24
N SER A 20 5.31 3.48 13.22
CA SER A 20 5.49 2.43 14.24
C SER A 20 5.72 2.99 15.64
N ALA A 21 6.38 4.14 15.78
CA ALA A 21 6.60 4.77 17.08
C ALA A 21 5.33 5.46 17.60
N ALA A 22 4.56 6.10 16.71
CA ALA A 22 3.30 6.77 17.02
C ALA A 22 2.30 5.85 17.73
N CYS A 23 2.27 4.58 17.31
CA CYS A 23 1.23 3.64 17.71
C CYS A 23 1.62 2.71 18.86
N ARG A 24 2.81 2.86 19.46
CA ARG A 24 3.28 1.99 20.55
C ARG A 24 2.83 2.45 21.94
N SER A 25 2.57 3.74 22.12
CA SER A 25 2.20 4.27 23.43
C SER A 25 0.84 3.74 23.86
N GLU A 26 0.70 3.41 25.14
CA GLU A 26 -0.63 3.18 25.71
C GLU A 26 -1.36 4.52 25.88
N PRO A 27 -2.66 4.61 25.53
CA PRO A 27 -3.57 3.54 25.09
C PRO A 27 -3.66 3.35 23.56
N VAL A 28 -2.88 4.13 22.77
CA VAL A 28 -2.95 4.17 21.30
C VAL A 28 -2.73 2.80 20.65
N ILE A 29 -1.88 1.96 21.25
CA ILE A 29 -1.59 0.61 20.75
C ILE A 29 -2.84 -0.28 20.64
N TYR A 30 -3.77 -0.18 21.60
CA TYR A 30 -5.01 -0.97 21.59
C TYR A 30 -5.95 -0.49 20.49
N LEU A 31 -6.08 0.82 20.30
CA LEU A 31 -6.84 1.39 19.19
C LEU A 31 -6.23 0.97 17.84
N PHE A 32 -4.92 1.09 17.70
CA PHE A 32 -4.22 0.73 16.47
C PHE A 32 -4.45 -0.73 16.08
N ARG A 33 -4.29 -1.67 17.02
CA ARG A 33 -4.55 -3.09 16.78
C ARG A 33 -6.01 -3.35 16.41
N THR A 34 -6.95 -2.68 17.10
CA THR A 34 -8.39 -2.82 16.85
C THR A 34 -8.79 -2.43 15.43
N PHE A 35 -8.13 -1.43 14.83
CA PHE A 35 -8.42 -1.02 13.45
C PHE A 35 -7.57 -1.76 12.42
N MET A 36 -6.27 -1.94 12.68
CA MET A 36 -5.35 -2.50 11.69
C MET A 36 -5.56 -3.99 11.44
N LEU A 37 -6.00 -4.77 12.44
CA LEU A 37 -6.32 -6.19 12.23
C LEU A 37 -7.50 -6.38 11.28
N PRO A 38 -8.69 -5.80 11.49
CA PRO A 38 -9.77 -5.87 10.50
C PRO A 38 -9.35 -5.35 9.13
N MET A 39 -8.59 -4.25 9.08
CA MET A 39 -8.12 -3.69 7.81
C MET A 39 -7.20 -4.64 7.06
N SER A 40 -6.31 -5.38 7.72
CA SER A 40 -5.45 -6.37 7.05
C SER A 40 -6.27 -7.50 6.43
N PHE A 41 -7.34 -7.96 7.10
CA PHE A 41 -8.29 -8.91 6.52
C PHE A 41 -9.05 -8.34 5.32
N VAL A 42 -9.51 -7.08 5.39
CA VAL A 42 -10.15 -6.40 4.26
C VAL A 42 -9.20 -6.31 3.06
N LEU A 43 -7.91 -6.04 3.27
CA LEU A 43 -6.92 -6.05 2.20
C LEU A 43 -6.78 -7.44 1.56
N MET A 44 -6.78 -8.51 2.35
CA MET A 44 -6.74 -9.88 1.81
C MET A 44 -7.97 -10.19 0.95
N LEU A 45 -9.17 -9.84 1.44
CA LEU A 45 -10.41 -10.01 0.69
C LEU A 45 -10.41 -9.18 -0.60
N PHE A 46 -9.95 -7.93 -0.54
CA PHE A 46 -9.80 -7.07 -1.69
C PHE A 46 -8.95 -7.74 -2.78
N TRP A 47 -7.75 -8.22 -2.44
CA TRP A 47 -6.85 -8.82 -3.42
C TRP A 47 -7.35 -10.17 -3.95
N TRP A 48 -8.08 -10.92 -3.11
CA TRP A 48 -8.76 -12.14 -3.53
C TRP A 48 -9.83 -11.86 -4.60
N HIS A 49 -10.72 -10.89 -4.37
CA HIS A 49 -11.72 -10.47 -5.37
C HIS A 49 -11.08 -9.78 -6.59
N HIS A 50 -10.00 -9.04 -6.38
CA HIS A 50 -9.28 -8.39 -7.47
C HIS A 50 -8.66 -9.42 -8.44
N ARG A 51 -8.20 -10.58 -7.92
CA ARG A 51 -7.74 -11.70 -8.76
C ARG A 51 -8.84 -12.19 -9.70
N THR A 52 -10.07 -12.36 -9.21
CA THR A 52 -11.19 -12.81 -10.04
C THR A 52 -11.52 -11.80 -11.13
N LEU A 53 -11.48 -10.51 -10.81
CA LEU A 53 -11.65 -9.43 -11.79
C LEU A 53 -10.54 -9.47 -12.86
N LEU A 54 -9.28 -9.59 -12.46
CA LEU A 54 -8.16 -9.64 -13.41
C LEU A 54 -8.24 -10.86 -14.34
N ASN A 55 -8.71 -12.01 -13.86
CA ASN A 55 -8.94 -13.19 -14.69
C ASN A 55 -9.99 -12.95 -15.78
N GLN A 56 -11.04 -12.18 -15.46
CA GLN A 56 -12.08 -11.82 -16.44
C GLN A 56 -11.58 -10.80 -17.46
N LEU A 57 -10.81 -9.80 -17.01
CA LEU A 57 -10.26 -8.74 -17.87
C LEU A 57 -9.10 -9.23 -18.76
N LEU A 58 -8.33 -10.21 -18.28
CA LEU A 58 -7.09 -10.68 -18.91
C LEU A 58 -7.05 -12.22 -18.96
N PRO A 59 -8.00 -12.89 -19.65
CA PRO A 59 -8.13 -14.35 -19.64
C PRO A 59 -6.89 -15.06 -20.21
N ARG A 60 -6.10 -14.37 -21.06
CA ARG A 60 -4.85 -14.89 -21.64
C ARG A 60 -3.63 -14.76 -20.71
N ARG A 61 -3.77 -14.21 -19.49
CA ARG A 61 -2.67 -13.98 -18.54
C ARG A 61 -3.00 -14.44 -17.11
N PRO A 62 -3.44 -15.69 -16.89
CA PRO A 62 -3.84 -16.17 -15.55
C PRO A 62 -2.67 -16.22 -14.56
N VAL A 63 -1.43 -16.40 -15.04
CA VAL A 63 -0.24 -16.40 -14.16
C VAL A 63 -0.03 -15.02 -13.53
N LEU A 64 -0.33 -13.94 -14.26
CA LEU A 64 -0.15 -12.57 -13.76
C LEU A 64 -1.12 -12.25 -12.61
N SER A 65 -2.38 -12.68 -12.72
CA SER A 65 -3.36 -12.47 -11.64
C SER A 65 -3.00 -13.26 -10.38
N VAL A 66 -2.46 -14.48 -10.54
CA VAL A 66 -1.94 -15.29 -9.43
C VAL A 66 -0.74 -14.61 -8.78
N LEU A 67 0.21 -14.09 -9.57
CA LEU A 67 1.37 -13.38 -9.05
C LEU A 67 0.95 -12.14 -8.22
N ILE A 68 0.06 -11.31 -8.77
CA ILE A 68 -0.47 -10.11 -8.08
C ILE A 68 -1.15 -10.48 -6.77
N ALA A 69 -2.01 -11.51 -6.80
CA ALA A 69 -2.75 -11.93 -5.61
C ALA A 69 -1.82 -12.55 -4.56
N THR A 70 -0.90 -13.42 -4.96
CA THR A 70 0.02 -14.08 -4.02
C THR A 70 1.00 -13.09 -3.39
N SER A 71 1.52 -12.11 -4.14
CA SER A 71 2.44 -11.10 -3.59
C SER A 71 1.76 -10.25 -2.53
N SER A 72 0.53 -9.81 -2.79
CA SER A 72 -0.25 -8.98 -1.88
C SER A 72 -0.82 -9.75 -0.69
N LEU A 73 -1.34 -10.96 -0.89
CA LEU A 73 -1.81 -11.83 0.21
C LEU A 73 -0.68 -12.16 1.18
N THR A 74 0.52 -12.45 0.66
CA THR A 74 1.71 -12.65 1.49
C THR A 74 2.03 -11.36 2.26
N GLY A 75 2.04 -10.21 1.59
CA GLY A 75 2.24 -8.92 2.24
C GLY A 75 1.24 -8.65 3.37
N SER A 76 -0.05 -8.84 3.13
CA SER A 76 -1.12 -8.65 4.13
C SER A 76 -1.05 -9.64 5.29
N ALA A 77 -0.60 -10.88 5.04
CA ALA A 77 -0.35 -11.85 6.10
C ALA A 77 0.79 -11.38 7.02
N PHE A 78 1.89 -10.87 6.46
CA PHE A 78 2.98 -10.29 7.25
C PHE A 78 2.58 -9.02 8.00
N LEU A 79 1.71 -8.18 7.43
CA LEU A 79 1.12 -7.05 8.16
C LEU A 79 0.31 -7.53 9.37
N THR A 80 -0.52 -8.56 9.18
CA THR A 80 -1.33 -9.14 10.26
C THR A 80 -0.44 -9.64 11.39
N LEU A 81 0.59 -10.42 11.06
CA LEU A 81 1.58 -10.90 12.03
C LEU A 81 2.27 -9.73 12.74
N TYR A 82 2.72 -8.72 11.99
CA TYR A 82 3.34 -7.53 12.58
C TYR A 82 2.42 -6.83 13.58
N VAL A 83 1.14 -6.64 13.27
CA VAL A 83 0.17 -5.98 14.17
C VAL A 83 -0.08 -6.81 15.43
N ILE A 84 -0.17 -8.15 15.31
CA ILE A 84 -0.33 -9.05 16.46
C ILE A 84 0.83 -8.91 17.44
N PHE A 85 2.07 -8.92 16.93
CA PHE A 85 3.28 -8.82 17.75
C PHE A 85 3.70 -7.38 18.08
N LEU A 86 2.97 -6.36 17.61
CA LEU A 86 3.35 -4.96 17.81
C LEU A 86 3.30 -4.61 19.29
N GLY A 87 4.44 -4.28 19.92
CA GLY A 87 4.49 -3.92 21.34
C GLY A 87 4.69 -5.08 22.30
N THR A 88 4.98 -6.28 21.78
CA THR A 88 5.56 -7.37 22.59
C THR A 88 7.09 -7.25 22.59
N ASP A 89 7.73 -7.53 23.72
CA ASP A 89 9.19 -7.64 23.77
C ASP A 89 9.67 -8.98 23.20
N GLY A 90 10.78 -8.96 22.46
CA GLY A 90 11.47 -10.18 22.01
C GLY A 90 11.93 -10.18 20.55
N ASN A 91 12.72 -11.20 20.20
CA ASN A 91 13.35 -11.33 18.89
C ASN A 91 12.34 -11.44 17.74
N MET A 92 11.18 -12.05 17.97
CA MET A 92 10.12 -12.18 16.96
C MET A 92 9.57 -10.81 16.55
N TYR A 93 9.38 -9.90 17.51
CA TYR A 93 8.92 -8.54 17.23
C TYR A 93 9.93 -7.75 16.39
N GLU A 94 11.21 -7.77 16.77
CA GLU A 94 12.27 -7.09 16.02
C GLU A 94 12.44 -7.67 14.60
N PHE A 95 12.27 -8.99 14.45
CA PHE A 95 12.24 -9.64 13.14
C PHE A 95 11.05 -9.16 12.29
N LEU A 96 9.83 -9.19 12.81
CA LEU A 96 8.62 -8.74 12.09
C LEU A 96 8.65 -7.24 11.77
N ARG A 97 9.24 -6.43 12.66
CA ARG A 97 9.45 -5.01 12.43
C ARG A 97 10.40 -4.75 11.26
N ARG A 98 11.51 -5.49 11.16
CA ARG A 98 12.46 -5.32 10.06
C ARG A 98 11.93 -5.95 8.79
N LEU A 99 11.59 -7.23 8.81
CA LEU A 99 11.26 -7.98 7.60
C LEU A 99 9.78 -7.85 7.22
N GLY A 100 8.86 -7.95 8.19
CA GLY A 100 7.42 -8.00 7.92
C GLY A 100 6.87 -6.71 7.30
N ILE A 101 7.30 -5.55 7.79
CA ILE A 101 6.91 -4.25 7.21
C ILE A 101 7.39 -4.14 5.75
N TYR A 102 8.63 -4.51 5.46
CA TYR A 102 9.15 -4.48 4.08
C TYR A 102 8.44 -5.49 3.18
N VAL A 103 8.13 -6.70 3.66
CA VAL A 103 7.36 -7.69 2.89
C VAL A 103 5.95 -7.16 2.60
N PHE A 104 5.29 -6.51 3.56
CA PHE A 104 3.99 -5.87 3.34
C PHE A 104 4.04 -4.80 2.26
N PHE A 105 4.94 -3.81 2.40
CA PHE A 105 5.06 -2.70 1.47
C PHE A 105 5.51 -3.16 0.09
N ALA A 106 6.52 -4.03 0.01
CA ALA A 106 7.01 -4.55 -1.26
C ALA A 106 5.97 -5.45 -1.95
N GLY A 107 5.38 -6.41 -1.24
CA GLY A 107 4.40 -7.33 -1.80
C GLY A 107 3.16 -6.62 -2.36
N THR A 108 2.71 -5.59 -1.64
CA THR A 108 1.57 -4.78 -2.08
C THR A 108 1.97 -3.78 -3.18
N GLY A 109 3.13 -3.12 -3.08
CA GLY A 109 3.62 -2.22 -4.13
C GLY A 109 3.84 -2.94 -5.46
N ILE A 110 4.37 -4.17 -5.42
CA ILE A 110 4.49 -5.07 -6.58
C ILE A 110 3.10 -5.36 -7.16
N ALA A 111 2.11 -5.70 -6.31
CA ALA A 111 0.75 -5.98 -6.76
C ALA A 111 0.11 -4.76 -7.43
N GLN A 112 0.27 -3.56 -6.85
CA GLN A 112 -0.23 -2.30 -7.40
C GLN A 112 0.45 -1.95 -8.75
N LEU A 113 1.76 -2.17 -8.85
CA LEU A 113 2.51 -1.96 -10.10
C LEU A 113 2.02 -2.88 -11.21
N PHE A 114 2.01 -4.19 -10.96
CA PHE A 114 1.59 -5.17 -11.97
C PHE A 114 0.13 -5.00 -12.35
N THR A 115 -0.75 -4.68 -11.40
CA THR A 115 -2.15 -4.33 -11.70
C THR A 115 -2.22 -3.14 -12.63
N THR A 116 -1.53 -2.05 -12.31
CA THR A 116 -1.55 -0.82 -13.12
C THR A 116 -1.00 -1.07 -14.53
N LEU A 117 0.06 -1.87 -14.66
CA LEU A 117 0.60 -2.27 -15.97
C LEU A 117 -0.35 -3.17 -16.75
N ALA A 118 -1.05 -4.08 -16.06
CA ALA A 118 -2.02 -4.99 -16.66
C ALA A 118 -3.20 -4.21 -17.26
N LEU A 119 -3.74 -3.23 -16.51
CA LEU A 119 -4.84 -2.36 -16.93
C LEU A 119 -4.49 -1.48 -18.14
N ARG A 120 -3.21 -1.20 -18.42
CA ARG A 120 -2.79 -0.49 -19.63
C ARG A 120 -3.28 -1.17 -20.91
N SER A 121 -3.22 -2.50 -20.95
CA SER A 121 -3.66 -3.28 -22.10
C SER A 121 -5.17 -3.26 -22.26
N VAL A 122 -5.90 -3.29 -21.14
CA VAL A 122 -7.36 -3.20 -21.07
C VAL A 122 -7.85 -1.83 -21.55
N ASN A 123 -7.20 -0.74 -21.10
CA ASN A 123 -7.58 0.63 -21.46
C ASN A 123 -7.54 0.90 -22.96
N ARG A 124 -6.60 0.29 -23.71
CA ARG A 124 -6.53 0.46 -25.17
C ARG A 124 -7.83 0.01 -25.86
N SER A 125 -8.47 -1.04 -25.35
CA SER A 125 -9.73 -1.55 -25.90
C SER A 125 -10.93 -0.69 -25.50
N PHE A 126 -10.96 -0.16 -24.27
CA PHE A 126 -12.07 0.64 -23.75
C PHE A 126 -12.22 2.02 -24.39
N VAL A 127 -11.10 2.67 -24.74
CA VAL A 127 -11.09 4.01 -25.34
C VAL A 127 -11.80 4.05 -26.68
N ILE A 128 -11.74 2.94 -27.43
CA ILE A 128 -12.33 2.84 -28.77
C ILE A 128 -13.85 2.62 -28.69
N HIS A 129 -14.37 2.04 -27.59
CA HIS A 129 -15.73 1.49 -27.56
C HIS A 129 -16.69 2.15 -26.55
N ARG A 130 -16.24 3.07 -25.66
CA ARG A 130 -17.10 3.63 -24.61
C ARG A 130 -16.93 5.12 -24.34
N LYS A 131 -18.05 5.82 -24.06
CA LYS A 131 -18.11 7.25 -23.68
C LYS A 131 -17.26 7.63 -22.46
N SER A 132 -17.08 6.71 -21.49
CA SER A 132 -16.27 6.94 -20.27
C SER A 132 -14.76 6.66 -20.46
N GLY A 133 -14.31 6.42 -21.69
CA GLY A 133 -12.91 6.06 -21.99
C GLY A 133 -11.90 7.10 -21.46
N HIS A 134 -12.17 8.40 -21.63
CA HIS A 134 -11.27 9.47 -21.19
C HIS A 134 -11.06 9.50 -19.67
N LEU A 135 -12.15 9.39 -18.89
CA LEU A 135 -12.05 9.40 -17.42
C LEU A 135 -11.36 8.14 -16.90
N THR A 136 -11.61 6.98 -17.53
CA THR A 136 -10.95 5.71 -17.19
C THR A 136 -9.44 5.80 -17.44
N ILE A 137 -9.00 6.37 -18.56
CA ILE A 137 -7.58 6.64 -18.82
C ILE A 137 -7.01 7.61 -17.78
N LEU A 138 -7.73 8.67 -17.43
CA LEU A 138 -7.25 9.66 -16.46
C LEU A 138 -7.00 9.01 -15.10
N VAL A 139 -7.95 8.23 -14.58
CA VAL A 139 -7.81 7.48 -13.32
C VAL A 139 -6.60 6.55 -13.40
N TRP A 140 -6.44 5.80 -14.48
CA TRP A 140 -5.29 4.93 -14.68
C TRP A 140 -3.96 5.69 -14.76
N ARG A 141 -3.91 6.86 -15.40
CA ARG A 141 -2.70 7.71 -15.44
C ARG A 141 -2.29 8.18 -14.06
N ILE A 142 -3.26 8.55 -13.22
CA ILE A 142 -3.00 8.94 -11.83
C ILE A 142 -2.48 7.74 -11.02
N GLN A 143 -3.08 6.55 -11.17
CA GLN A 143 -2.56 5.32 -10.56
C GLN A 143 -1.13 5.01 -10.99
N PHE A 144 -0.83 5.18 -12.28
CA PHE A 144 0.51 4.98 -12.83
C PHE A 144 1.51 5.97 -12.24
N LEU A 145 1.14 7.26 -12.14
CA LEU A 145 1.97 8.28 -11.48
C LEU A 145 2.27 7.88 -10.02
N ILE A 146 1.25 7.49 -9.27
CA ILE A 146 1.36 7.06 -7.87
C ILE A 146 2.36 5.91 -7.72
N VAL A 147 2.26 4.87 -8.56
CA VAL A 147 3.17 3.72 -8.51
C VAL A 147 4.60 4.13 -8.87
N ILE A 148 4.79 4.99 -9.89
CA ILE A 148 6.12 5.49 -10.25
C ILE A 148 6.72 6.29 -9.10
N THR A 149 5.93 7.15 -8.44
CA THR A 149 6.37 7.88 -7.25
C THR A 149 6.85 6.92 -6.16
N MET A 150 6.09 5.87 -5.84
CA MET A 150 6.52 4.86 -4.86
C MET A 150 7.84 4.17 -5.26
N LEU A 151 7.98 3.82 -6.54
CA LEU A 151 9.17 3.15 -7.04
C LEU A 151 10.41 4.03 -6.93
N LEU A 152 10.26 5.36 -7.11
CA LEU A 152 11.36 6.33 -6.99
C LEU A 152 11.69 6.65 -5.52
N VAL A 153 10.69 6.65 -4.64
CA VAL A 153 10.86 6.95 -3.21
C VAL A 153 11.73 5.89 -2.50
N GLY A 154 11.67 4.62 -2.92
CA GLY A 154 12.51 3.56 -2.35
C GLY A 154 14.02 3.81 -2.50
N PRO A 155 14.55 3.93 -3.73
CA PRO A 155 15.94 4.31 -3.99
C PRO A 155 16.31 5.66 -3.38
N LEU A 156 15.40 6.64 -3.39
CA LEU A 156 15.63 7.92 -2.73
C LEU A 156 15.88 7.73 -1.22
N ASN A 157 15.09 6.91 -0.53
CA ASN A 157 15.29 6.63 0.90
C ASN A 157 16.66 5.98 1.15
N LEU A 158 17.09 5.04 0.30
CA LEU A 158 18.42 4.42 0.42
C LEU A 158 19.54 5.43 0.18
N PHE A 159 19.39 6.30 -0.82
CA PHE A 159 20.34 7.37 -1.12
C PHE A 159 20.46 8.37 0.04
N LEU A 160 19.33 8.81 0.61
CA LEU A 160 19.32 9.70 1.77
C LEU A 160 19.98 9.06 2.99
N LYS A 161 19.75 7.76 3.23
CA LYS A 161 20.45 7.01 4.29
C LYS A 161 21.96 6.92 4.10
N ALA A 162 22.44 6.91 2.86
CA ALA A 162 23.87 6.84 2.55
C ALA A 162 24.56 8.21 2.60
N THR A 163 23.81 9.31 2.46
CA THR A 163 24.37 10.66 2.28
C THR A 163 24.19 11.57 3.48
N LEU A 164 23.10 11.43 4.23
CA LEU A 164 22.80 12.29 5.38
C LEU A 164 23.45 11.74 6.65
N ALA A 165 23.99 12.64 7.47
CA ALA A 165 24.47 12.30 8.81
C ALA A 165 23.31 11.87 9.74
N GLU A 166 22.12 12.47 9.58
CA GLU A 166 20.92 12.16 10.35
C GLU A 166 19.71 11.84 9.44
N PRO A 167 19.65 10.63 8.85
CA PRO A 167 18.60 10.29 7.88
C PRO A 167 17.22 10.03 8.50
N LYS A 168 17.12 10.07 9.85
CA LYS A 168 15.95 9.59 10.59
C LYS A 168 14.69 10.41 10.32
N GLN A 169 14.83 11.73 10.24
CA GLN A 169 13.72 12.62 9.96
C GLN A 169 13.15 12.39 8.56
N ALA A 170 14.03 12.32 7.55
CA ALA A 170 13.65 12.05 6.16
C ALA A 170 13.04 10.65 6.01
N GLU A 171 13.57 9.63 6.69
CA GLU A 171 12.99 8.28 6.75
C GLU A 171 11.54 8.33 7.25
N ASN A 172 11.28 9.03 8.35
CA ASN A 172 9.93 9.14 8.91
C ASN A 172 8.96 9.87 7.96
N ILE A 173 9.39 10.97 7.34
CA ILE A 173 8.58 11.71 6.34
C ILE A 173 8.20 10.79 5.18
N ILE A 174 9.18 10.04 4.67
CA ILE A 174 8.98 9.09 3.58
C ILE A 174 8.00 7.99 3.99
N GLU A 175 8.14 7.40 5.18
CA GLU A 175 7.24 6.35 5.67
C GLU A 175 5.78 6.80 5.69
N TRP A 176 5.50 7.99 6.23
CA TRP A 176 4.15 8.55 6.30
C TRP A 176 3.57 8.84 4.91
N ASN A 177 4.34 9.50 4.05
CA ASN A 177 3.89 9.84 2.69
C ASN A 177 3.70 8.58 1.83
N PHE A 178 4.60 7.60 1.94
CA PHE A 178 4.51 6.34 1.21
C PHE A 178 3.23 5.59 1.59
N GLY A 179 2.95 5.46 2.89
CA GLY A 179 1.72 4.83 3.38
C GLY A 179 0.47 5.52 2.85
N LEU A 180 0.41 6.86 2.89
CA LEU A 180 -0.74 7.62 2.40
C LEU A 180 -0.96 7.45 0.89
N ILE A 181 0.10 7.60 0.09
CA ILE A 181 0.06 7.44 -1.37
C ILE A 181 -0.38 6.02 -1.75
N MET A 182 0.01 5.02 -0.95
CA MET A 182 -0.37 3.62 -1.13
C MET A 182 -1.84 3.36 -0.87
N PHE A 183 -2.43 4.02 0.14
CA PHE A 183 -3.87 3.97 0.37
C PHE A 183 -4.66 4.69 -0.73
N LEU A 184 -4.17 5.82 -1.25
CA LEU A 184 -4.83 6.54 -2.35
C LEU A 184 -4.99 5.69 -3.62
N TRP A 185 -4.05 4.78 -3.89
CA TRP A 185 -4.15 3.87 -5.03
C TRP A 185 -5.41 2.99 -4.96
N TYR A 186 -5.81 2.53 -3.77
CA TYR A 186 -7.03 1.70 -3.61
C TYR A 186 -8.30 2.48 -3.93
N ALA A 187 -8.38 3.75 -3.52
CA ALA A 187 -9.52 4.60 -3.85
C ALA A 187 -9.66 4.80 -5.37
N LEU A 188 -8.54 5.00 -6.07
CA LEU A 188 -8.52 5.07 -7.53
C LEU A 188 -8.87 3.72 -8.17
N GLN A 189 -8.45 2.61 -7.58
CA GLN A 189 -8.79 1.28 -8.09
C GLN A 189 -10.29 1.00 -7.97
N ALA A 190 -10.91 1.38 -6.85
CA ALA A 190 -12.36 1.31 -6.69
C ALA A 190 -13.08 2.17 -7.74
N LYS A 191 -12.59 3.41 -7.97
CA LYS A 191 -13.14 4.28 -9.01
C LYS A 191 -12.98 3.68 -10.41
N TYR A 192 -11.83 3.08 -10.71
CA TYR A 192 -11.56 2.42 -11.98
C TYR A 192 -12.60 1.30 -12.23
N VAL A 193 -12.82 0.44 -11.23
CA VAL A 193 -13.79 -0.65 -11.32
C VAL A 193 -15.21 -0.13 -11.53
N GLN A 194 -15.62 0.93 -10.80
CA GLN A 194 -16.92 1.55 -11.03
C GLN A 194 -17.10 2.03 -12.46
N LEU A 195 -16.08 2.68 -13.05
CA LEU A 195 -16.14 3.17 -14.42
C LEU A 195 -16.21 2.04 -15.46
N THR A 196 -15.63 0.88 -15.16
CA THR A 196 -15.72 -0.31 -16.01
C THR A 196 -17.04 -1.06 -15.86
N ASP A 197 -17.59 -1.14 -14.64
CA ASP A 197 -18.82 -1.90 -14.32
C ASP A 197 -20.10 -1.14 -14.68
N THR A 198 -20.18 0.17 -14.40
CA THR A 198 -21.36 1.02 -14.67
C THR A 198 -21.72 1.21 -16.15
N ASN A 199 -21.00 0.55 -17.04
CA ASN A 199 -21.22 0.62 -18.48
C ASN A 199 -21.38 -0.77 -19.13
N CYS A 200 -21.67 -1.82 -18.34
CA CYS A 200 -22.22 -3.05 -18.92
C CYS A 200 -23.62 -2.73 -19.50
N PRO A 201 -23.89 -3.10 -20.76
CA PRO A 201 -25.24 -3.00 -21.33
C PRO A 201 -26.24 -3.86 -20.54
#